data_AF-A0A8F4S726-F1
#
_entry.id   AF-A0A8F4S726-F1
#
_cell.length_a   1.000
_cell.length_b   1.000
_cell.length_c   1.000
_cell.angle_alpha   90.00
_cell.angle_beta   90.00
_cell.angle_gamma   90.00
#
_symmetry.space_group_name_H-M   'P 1'
#
loop_
_entity.id
_entity.type
_entity.pdbx_description
1 polymer ?
#
loop_
_entity_poly.entity_id
_entity_poly.type
_entity_poly.pdbx_seq_one_letter_code
_entity_poly.pdbx_strand_id
1 'polypeptide(L)'
;MSSAHVLSDWLSYSIAGFSALCVQAHLTSRFTPAFSRNLSEKLPEHNRAVFWWAGMSTRALRYVFVVINITITALLLSEELRSFGLKFSLVLLGVGFYSDMKLGESPVPHMILCSVVGAAILVR
;
A
#
# COMPACT_ATOMS: atom_id res chain seq x y z
N MET A 1 -13.64 -16.29 19.04
CA MET A 1 -12.55 -16.03 18.09
C MET A 1 -11.41 -16.98 18.39
N SER A 2 -10.88 -17.69 17.38
CA SER A 2 -9.63 -18.42 17.51
C SER A 2 -8.45 -17.44 17.60
N SER A 3 -7.32 -17.88 18.15
CA SER A 3 -6.07 -17.07 18.15
C SER A 3 -5.63 -16.68 16.73
N ALA A 4 -5.98 -17.48 15.72
CA ALA A 4 -5.69 -17.20 14.31
C ALA A 4 -6.46 -15.98 13.79
N HIS A 5 -7.76 -15.88 14.08
CA HIS A 5 -8.55 -14.69 13.72
C HIS A 5 -8.02 -13.43 14.40
N VAL A 6 -7.61 -13.52 15.67
CA VAL A 6 -7.00 -12.39 16.39
C VAL A 6 -5.74 -11.90 15.67
N LEU A 7 -4.86 -12.81 15.25
CA LEU A 7 -3.67 -12.45 14.48
C LEU A 7 -4.02 -11.80 13.13
N SER A 8 -4.98 -12.35 12.38
CA SER A 8 -5.44 -11.76 11.11
C SER A 8 -5.93 -10.32 11.31
N ASP A 9 -6.65 -10.06 12.40
CA ASP A 9 -7.18 -8.74 12.72
C ASP A 9 -6.05 -7.76 13.10
N TRP A 10 -5.09 -8.17 13.93
CA TRP A 10 -3.91 -7.36 14.26
C TRP A 10 -3.09 -6.97 13.02
N LEU A 11 -2.85 -7.93 12.12
CA LEU A 11 -2.14 -7.68 10.87
C LEU A 11 -2.94 -6.74 9.96
N SER A 12 -4.26 -6.95 9.86
CA SER A 12 -5.14 -6.09 9.05
C SER A 12 -5.16 -4.64 9.56
N TYR A 13 -5.24 -4.43 10.88
CA TYR A 13 -5.16 -3.10 11.47
C TYR A 13 -3.79 -2.46 11.28
N SER A 14 -2.71 -3.25 11.31
CA SER A 14 -1.35 -2.76 11.03
C SER A 14 -1.21 -2.29 9.58
N ILE A 15 -1.77 -3.04 8.62
CA ILE A 15 -1.82 -2.65 7.20
C ILE A 15 -2.67 -1.39 7.02
N ALA A 16 -3.83 -1.30 7.68
CA ALA A 16 -4.66 -0.10 7.66
C ALA A 16 -3.92 1.13 8.20
N GLY A 17 -3.19 0.97 9.32
CA GLY A 17 -2.34 2.02 9.88
C GLY A 17 -1.23 2.45 8.93
N PHE A 18 -0.57 1.50 8.25
CA PHE A 18 0.43 1.80 7.23
C PHE A 18 -0.17 2.57 6.04
N SER A 19 -1.32 2.13 5.51
CA SER A 19 -2.02 2.84 4.44
C SER A 19 -2.42 4.26 4.85
N ALA A 20 -2.87 4.47 6.08
CA ALA A 20 -3.16 5.81 6.61
C ALA A 20 -1.89 6.69 6.67
N LEU A 21 -0.74 6.13 7.04
CA LEU A 21 0.54 6.83 6.98
C LEU A 21 0.95 7.18 5.55
N CYS A 22 0.69 6.31 4.57
CA CYS A 22 0.92 6.61 3.15
C CYS A 22 0.06 7.78 2.68
N VAL A 23 -1.23 7.83 3.03
CA VAL A 23 -2.11 8.97 2.74
C VAL A 23 -1.53 10.26 3.30
N GLN A 24 -1.18 10.23 4.59
CA GLN A 24 -0.60 11.38 5.27
C GLN A 24 0.69 11.84 4.57
N ALA A 25 1.60 10.92 4.24
CA ALA A 25 2.89 11.24 3.64
C ALA A 25 2.77 11.79 2.20
N HIS A 26 1.76 11.38 1.44
CA HIS A 26 1.48 11.97 0.13
C HIS A 26 0.92 13.39 0.21
N LEU A 27 0.17 13.71 1.27
CA LEU A 27 -0.51 14.99 1.42
C LEU A 27 0.29 16.04 2.20
N THR A 28 1.15 15.62 3.14
CA THR A 28 1.93 16.53 3.98
C THR A 28 3.22 15.88 4.46
N SER A 29 4.26 16.69 4.70
CA SER A 29 5.53 16.27 5.30
C SER A 29 5.56 16.41 6.82
N ARG A 30 4.47 16.88 7.46
CA ARG A 30 4.44 17.28 8.88
C ARG A 30 4.79 16.15 9.85
N PHE A 31 4.28 14.95 9.64
CA PHE A 31 4.43 13.84 10.61
C PHE A 31 5.50 12.83 10.20
N THR A 32 5.72 12.66 8.89
CA THR A 32 6.68 11.69 8.33
C THR A 32 7.55 12.34 7.25
N PRO A 33 8.36 13.36 7.59
CA PRO A 33 9.07 14.17 6.59
C PRO A 33 10.03 13.35 5.71
N ALA A 34 10.76 12.40 6.29
CA ALA A 34 11.65 11.53 5.55
C ALA A 34 10.89 10.62 4.57
N PHE A 35 9.76 10.06 5.01
CA PHE A 35 8.93 9.19 4.18
C PHE A 35 8.24 9.98 3.05
N SER A 36 7.69 11.14 3.37
CA SER A 36 7.08 12.06 2.39
C SER A 36 8.09 12.51 1.32
N ARG A 37 9.33 12.82 1.71
CA ARG A 37 10.42 13.11 0.77
C ARG A 37 10.71 11.91 -0.13
N ASN A 38 10.90 10.72 0.45
CA ASN A 38 11.14 9.50 -0.33
C ASN A 38 10.02 9.24 -1.35
N LEU A 39 8.75 9.34 -0.95
CA LEU A 39 7.61 9.20 -1.86
C LEU A 39 7.63 10.28 -2.95
N SER A 40 7.99 11.52 -2.63
CA SER A 40 8.03 12.61 -3.62
C SER A 40 9.13 12.43 -4.67
N GLU A 41 10.27 11.85 -4.29
CA GLU A 41 11.40 11.56 -5.16
C GLU A 41 11.12 10.33 -6.05
N LYS A 42 10.48 9.30 -5.49
CA LYS A 42 10.23 8.03 -6.19
C LYS A 42 9.00 8.04 -7.07
N LEU A 43 7.96 8.78 -6.72
CA LEU A 43 6.71 8.79 -7.48
C LEU A 43 6.85 9.10 -8.99
N PRO A 44 7.71 10.05 -9.44
CA PRO A 44 7.98 10.26 -10.86
C PRO A 44 8.58 9.03 -11.55
N GLU A 45 9.48 8.31 -10.87
CA GLU A 45 10.15 7.13 -11.39
C GLU A 45 9.14 5.98 -11.58
N HIS A 46 8.33 5.71 -10.54
CA HIS A 46 7.23 4.73 -10.61
C HIS A 46 6.19 5.09 -11.69
N ASN A 47 5.84 6.38 -11.82
CA ASN A 47 4.91 6.83 -12.86
C ASN A 47 5.45 6.47 -14.25
N ARG A 48 6.72 6.76 -14.53
CA ARG A 48 7.37 6.43 -15.81
C ARG A 48 7.51 4.92 -16.01
N ALA A 49 7.76 4.15 -14.95
CA ALA A 49 7.92 2.70 -15.06
C ALA A 49 6.59 1.99 -15.36
N VAL A 50 5.53 2.31 -14.62
CA VAL A 50 4.29 1.51 -14.61
C VAL A 50 3.15 2.19 -15.34
N PHE A 51 3.03 3.50 -15.23
CA PHE A 51 1.84 4.25 -15.64
C PHE A 51 2.08 5.18 -16.84
N TRP A 52 3.22 5.07 -17.51
CA TRP A 52 3.57 5.90 -18.68
C TRP A 52 2.50 5.87 -19.78
N TRP A 53 1.89 4.71 -19.99
CA TRP A 53 0.86 4.48 -21.00
C TRP A 53 -0.47 5.17 -20.67
N ALA A 54 -0.72 5.52 -19.40
CA ALA A 54 -1.94 6.18 -18.97
C ALA A 54 -1.89 7.71 -19.19
N GLY A 55 -0.74 8.28 -19.57
CA GLY A 55 -0.59 9.72 -19.79
C GLY A 55 -0.84 10.58 -18.54
N MET A 56 -0.82 9.99 -17.34
CA MET A 56 -1.13 10.69 -16.10
C MET A 56 0.06 11.51 -15.60
N SER A 57 -0.22 12.73 -15.14
CA SER A 57 0.78 13.52 -14.42
C SER A 57 1.13 12.87 -13.07
N THR A 58 2.36 13.08 -12.60
CA THR A 58 2.81 12.62 -11.26
C THR A 58 1.89 13.14 -10.14
N ARG A 59 1.33 14.36 -10.29
CA ARG A 59 0.37 14.92 -9.34
C ARG A 59 -0.96 14.16 -9.34
N ALA A 60 -1.48 13.80 -10.51
CA ALA A 60 -2.68 12.98 -10.60
C ALA A 60 -2.45 11.59 -9.98
N LEU A 61 -1.32 10.95 -10.30
CA LEU A 61 -0.96 9.65 -9.73
C LEU A 61 -0.87 9.69 -8.20
N ARG A 62 -0.34 10.79 -7.64
CA ARG A 62 -0.34 11.00 -6.17
C ARG A 62 -1.75 10.90 -5.58
N TYR A 63 -2.72 11.59 -6.18
CA TYR A 63 -4.10 11.56 -5.70
C TYR A 63 -4.74 10.18 -5.89
N VAL A 64 -4.41 9.48 -6.98
CA VAL A 64 -4.82 8.08 -7.17
C VAL A 64 -4.32 7.20 -6.02
N PHE A 65 -3.03 7.30 -5.64
CA PHE A 65 -2.51 6.54 -4.51
C PHE A 65 -3.10 6.95 -3.16
N VAL A 66 -3.43 8.23 -2.97
CA VAL A 66 -4.19 8.67 -1.79
C VAL A 66 -5.56 8.00 -1.74
N VAL A 67 -6.32 8.03 -2.83
CA VAL A 67 -7.65 7.39 -2.91
C VAL A 67 -7.54 5.90 -2.65
N ILE A 68 -6.60 5.21 -3.30
CA ILE A 68 -6.35 3.77 -3.11
C ILE A 68 -6.08 3.45 -1.64
N ASN A 69 -5.20 4.20 -0.97
CA ASN A 69 -4.87 3.93 0.43
C ASN A 69 -6.03 4.26 1.38
N ILE A 70 -6.85 5.28 1.10
CA ILE A 70 -8.09 5.54 1.85
C ILE A 70 -9.05 4.37 1.68
N THR A 71 -9.24 3.87 0.46
CA THR A 71 -10.09 2.71 0.18
C THR A 71 -9.60 1.47 0.91
N ILE A 72 -8.31 1.15 0.84
CA ILE A 72 -7.72 0.02 1.59
C ILE A 72 -7.99 0.17 3.08
N THR A 73 -7.73 1.35 3.65
CA THR A 73 -7.95 1.63 5.07
C THR A 73 -9.41 1.37 5.46
N ALA A 74 -10.37 1.91 4.70
CA ALA A 74 -11.79 1.71 4.95
C ALA A 74 -12.21 0.23 4.84
N LEU A 75 -11.73 -0.48 3.82
CA LEU A 75 -12.02 -1.90 3.61
C LEU A 75 -11.46 -2.78 4.75
N LEU A 76 -10.27 -2.47 5.26
CA LEU A 76 -9.63 -3.26 6.32
C LEU A 76 -10.22 -3.00 7.71
N LEU A 77 -10.74 -1.79 7.96
CA LEU A 77 -11.43 -1.45 9.19
C LEU A 77 -12.82 -2.10 9.30
N SER A 78 -13.49 -2.34 8.17
CA SER A 78 -14.76 -3.08 8.14
C SER A 78 -14.53 -4.59 8.23
N GLU A 79 -15.09 -5.25 9.25
CA GLU A 79 -14.97 -6.71 9.42
C GLU A 79 -15.52 -7.50 8.23
N GLU A 80 -16.64 -7.04 7.66
CA GLU A 80 -17.32 -7.66 6.52
C GLU A 80 -16.50 -7.56 5.23
N LEU A 81 -15.82 -6.43 5.01
CA LEU A 81 -15.06 -6.15 3.78
C LEU A 81 -13.57 -6.50 3.88
N ARG A 82 -13.06 -6.83 5.08
CA ARG A 82 -11.64 -7.05 5.33
C ARG A 82 -11.00 -8.09 4.41
N SER A 83 -11.69 -9.19 4.12
CA SER A 83 -11.16 -10.22 3.19
C SER A 83 -10.94 -9.66 1.78
N PHE A 84 -11.89 -8.85 1.30
CA PHE A 84 -11.75 -8.16 0.03
C PHE A 84 -10.63 -7.10 0.10
N GLY A 85 -10.57 -6.31 1.18
CA GLY A 85 -9.51 -5.35 1.44
C GLY A 85 -8.11 -5.96 1.39
N LEU A 86 -7.91 -7.12 2.04
CA LEU A 86 -6.64 -7.83 2.04
C LEU A 86 -6.25 -8.32 0.64
N LYS A 87 -7.18 -8.92 -0.10
CA LYS A 87 -6.94 -9.35 -1.50
C LYS A 87 -6.63 -8.16 -2.40
N PHE A 88 -7.36 -7.06 -2.25
CA PHE A 88 -7.15 -5.83 -3.00
C PHE A 88 -5.75 -5.23 -2.71
N SER A 89 -5.35 -5.19 -1.44
CA SER A 89 -4.00 -4.79 -1.03
C SER A 89 -2.93 -5.68 -1.66
N LEU A 90 -3.12 -7.00 -1.68
CA LEU A 90 -2.15 -7.93 -2.27
C LEU A 90 -1.94 -7.68 -3.77
N VAL A 91 -3.02 -7.45 -4.52
CA VAL A 91 -2.94 -7.11 -5.95
C VAL A 91 -2.15 -5.83 -6.16
N LEU A 92 -2.42 -4.79 -5.38
CA LEU A 92 -1.75 -3.49 -5.51
C LEU A 92 -0.27 -3.55 -5.08
N LEU A 93 0.05 -4.31 -4.04
CA LEU A 93 1.44 -4.59 -3.68
C LEU A 93 2.17 -5.35 -4.78
N GLY A 94 1.49 -6.23 -5.52
CA GLY A 94 2.03 -6.87 -6.71
C GLY A 94 2.42 -5.87 -7.80
N VAL A 95 1.62 -4.81 -7.99
CA VAL A 95 1.97 -3.70 -8.91
C VAL A 95 3.20 -2.95 -8.42
N GLY A 96 3.28 -2.67 -7.11
CA GLY A 96 4.46 -2.04 -6.50
C GLY A 96 5.73 -2.88 -6.65
N PHE A 97 5.64 -4.18 -6.34
CA PHE A 97 6.73 -5.14 -6.52
C PHE A 97 7.22 -5.20 -7.98
N TYR A 98 6.29 -5.26 -8.94
CA TYR A 98 6.64 -5.20 -10.36
C TYR A 98 7.35 -3.89 -10.72
N SER A 99 6.93 -2.77 -10.12
CA SER A 99 7.59 -1.48 -10.33
C SER A 99 9.02 -1.48 -9.82
N ASP A 100 9.27 -2.00 -8.63
CA ASP A 100 10.62 -2.06 -8.04
C ASP A 100 11.54 -2.88 -8.94
N MET A 101 11.09 -4.05 -9.39
CA MET A 101 11.84 -4.90 -10.31
C MET A 101 12.17 -4.17 -11.62
N LYS A 102 11.22 -3.41 -12.17
CA LYS A 102 11.41 -2.67 -13.42
C LYS A 102 12.39 -1.51 -13.27
N LEU A 103 12.46 -0.91 -12.08
CA LEU A 103 13.37 0.19 -11.76
C LEU A 103 14.74 -0.29 -11.25
N GLY A 104 14.92 -1.60 -11.03
CA GLY A 104 16.15 -2.15 -10.43
C GLY A 104 16.29 -1.78 -8.95
N GLU A 105 15.18 -1.46 -8.29
CA GLU A 105 15.14 -1.13 -6.86
C GLU A 105 15.06 -2.40 -6.02
N SER A 106 15.33 -2.27 -4.72
CA SER A 106 15.20 -3.39 -3.79
C SER A 106 13.72 -3.77 -3.65
N PRO A 107 13.31 -5.01 -4.01
CA PRO A 107 11.92 -5.45 -3.89
C PRO A 107 11.54 -5.83 -2.45
N VAL A 108 12.50 -5.76 -1.51
CA VAL A 108 12.35 -6.21 -0.13
C VAL A 108 11.17 -5.56 0.60
N PRO A 109 10.92 -4.23 0.51
CA PRO A 109 9.78 -3.61 1.18
C PRO A 109 8.44 -4.21 0.72
N HIS A 110 8.25 -4.38 -0.59
CA HIS A 110 7.03 -4.99 -1.12
C HIS A 110 6.94 -6.49 -0.79
N MET A 111 8.04 -7.25 -0.78
CA MET A 111 8.01 -8.65 -0.35
C MET A 111 7.57 -8.81 1.10
N ILE A 112 8.07 -7.95 2.00
CA ILE A 112 7.66 -7.95 3.41
C ILE A 112 6.17 -7.64 3.52
N LEU A 113 5.69 -6.59 2.85
CA LEU A 113 4.27 -6.22 2.88
C LEU A 113 3.38 -7.33 2.28
N CYS A 114 3.77 -7.93 1.16
CA CYS A 114 3.08 -9.08 0.58
C CYS A 114 3.01 -10.26 1.55
N SER A 115 4.11 -10.53 2.28
CA SER A 115 4.15 -11.61 3.27
C SER A 115 3.24 -11.34 4.46
N VAL A 116 3.20 -10.10 4.94
CA VAL A 116 2.29 -9.65 6.02
C VAL A 116 0.82 -9.79 5.60
N VAL A 117 0.48 -9.30 4.40
CA VAL A 117 -0.88 -9.44 3.85
C VAL A 117 -1.23 -10.90 3.61
N GLY A 118 -0.32 -11.69 3.05
CA GLY A 118 -0.51 -13.12 2.81
C GLY A 118 -0.75 -13.89 4.12
N ALA A 119 0.03 -13.61 5.16
CA ALA A 119 -0.18 -14.18 6.49
C ALA A 119 -1.55 -13.78 7.05
N ALA A 120 -1.95 -12.52 6.92
CA ALA A 120 -3.26 -12.04 7.37
C ALA A 120 -4.43 -12.75 6.65
N ILE A 121 -4.26 -13.08 5.36
CA ILE A 121 -5.24 -13.84 4.57
C ILE A 121 -5.29 -15.31 5.02
N LEU A 122 -4.14 -15.95 5.22
CA LEU A 122 -4.06 -17.38 5.54
C LEU A 122 -4.60 -17.74 6.93
N VAL A 123 -4.47 -16.83 7.90
CA VAL A 123 -4.93 -17.05 9.28
C VAL A 123 -6.34 -16.51 9.56
N ARG A 124 -7.02 -15.95 8.55
CA ARG A 124 -8.40 -15.47 8.67
C ARG A 124 -9.40 -16.61 8.52
#